data_AF-A0A0B2AL92-F1
#
_entry.id   AF-A0A0B2AL92-F1
#
_cell.length_a   1.000
_cell.length_b   1.000
_cell.length_c   1.000
_cell.angle_alpha   90.00
_cell.angle_beta   90.00
_cell.angle_gamma   90.00
#
_symmetry.space_group_name_H-M   'P 1'
#
loop_
_entity.id
_entity.type
_entity.pdbx_description
1 polymer ?
#
loop_
_entity_poly.entity_id
_entity_poly.type
_entity_poly.pdbx_seq_one_letter_code
_entity_poly.pdbx_strand_id
1 'polypeptide(L)'
;MTVVIKMLGTVIGIGSGFVATKVLDKVWEKGTGHKPPKDPTNLEASLRDTLVFALVASGVGAVVQVFTQRYTQKAIARFNNSPEKV
;
A
#
# COMPACT_ATOMS: atom_id res chain seq x y z
N MET A 1 20.67 0.84 -19.73
CA MET A 1 19.60 0.09 -19.06
C MET A 1 18.25 0.74 -19.33
N THR A 2 17.62 0.28 -20.41
CA THR A 2 16.18 0.02 -20.60
C THR A 2 15.16 1.07 -20.12
N VAL A 3 14.98 2.14 -20.88
CA VAL A 3 13.85 3.09 -20.78
C VAL A 3 12.49 2.37 -20.72
N VAL A 4 12.36 1.23 -21.40
CA VAL A 4 11.16 0.37 -21.38
C VAL A 4 10.86 -0.17 -19.99
N ILE A 5 11.86 -0.58 -19.20
CA ILE A 5 11.68 -1.05 -17.81
C ILE A 5 11.24 0.11 -16.92
N LYS A 6 11.79 1.32 -17.12
CA LYS A 6 11.35 2.52 -16.40
C LYS A 6 9.89 2.86 -16.71
N MET A 7 9.49 2.82 -17.98
CA MET A 7 8.10 3.06 -18.41
C MET A 7 7.14 2.00 -17.86
N LEU A 8 7.50 0.71 -17.92
CA LEU A 8 6.73 -0.38 -17.30
C LEU A 8 6.60 -0.16 -15.79
N GLY A 9 7.69 0.19 -15.11
CA GLY A 9 7.68 0.51 -13.68
C GLY A 9 6.76 1.69 -13.35
N THR A 10 6.75 2.73 -14.18
CA THR A 10 5.84 3.88 -14.04
C THR A 10 4.38 3.47 -14.26
N VAL A 11 4.07 2.70 -15.31
CA VAL A 11 2.70 2.24 -15.60
C VAL A 11 2.18 1.32 -14.49
N ILE A 12 3.01 0.39 -14.01
CA ILE A 12 2.68 -0.50 -12.88
C ILE A 12 2.54 0.30 -11.59
N GLY A 13 3.37 1.31 -11.35
CA GLY A 13 3.27 2.20 -10.20
C GLY A 13 1.94 2.98 -10.18
N ILE A 14 1.55 3.56 -11.32
CA ILE A 14 0.28 4.29 -11.45
C ILE A 14 -0.91 3.33 -11.28
N GLY A 15 -0.89 2.18 -11.95
CA GLY A 15 -1.95 1.18 -11.87
C GLY A 15 -2.11 0.58 -10.47
N SER A 16 -0.99 0.30 -9.79
CA SER A 16 -1.00 -0.23 -8.43
C SER A 16 -1.53 0.79 -7.42
N GLY A 17 -1.26 2.09 -7.59
CA GLY A 17 -1.86 3.14 -6.78
C GLY A 17 -3.39 3.14 -6.84
N PHE A 18 -3.96 2.98 -8.04
CA PHE A 18 -5.43 2.89 -8.22
C PHE A 18 -6.02 1.66 -7.53
N VAL A 19 -5.39 0.49 -7.70
CA VAL A 19 -5.84 -0.75 -7.05
C VAL A 19 -5.71 -0.65 -5.53
N ALA A 20 -4.60 -0.12 -5.02
CA ALA A 20 -4.38 0.08 -3.59
C ALA A 20 -5.45 1.01 -2.98
N THR A 21 -5.81 2.08 -3.68
CA THR A 21 -6.87 3.00 -3.25
C THR A 21 -8.22 2.29 -3.16
N LYS A 22 -8.57 1.43 -4.14
CA LYS A 22 -9.83 0.66 -4.12
C LYS A 22 -9.87 -0.36 -2.98
N VAL A 23 -8.75 -1.02 -2.70
CA VAL A 23 -8.65 -1.95 -1.57
C VAL A 23 -8.81 -1.22 -0.25
N LEU A 24 -8.14 -0.07 -0.08
CA LEU A 24 -8.27 0.75 1.12
C LEU A 24 -9.72 1.22 1.32
N ASP A 25 -10.38 1.69 0.26
CA ASP A 25 -11.79 2.08 0.29
C ASP A 25 -12.69 0.94 0.76
N LYS A 26 -12.48 -0.27 0.23
CA LYS A 26 -13.27 -1.46 0.58
C LYS A 26 -13.05 -1.92 2.01
N VAL A 27 -11.81 -1.92 2.48
CA VAL A 27 -11.48 -2.27 3.87
C VAL A 27 -12.12 -1.25 4.82
N TRP A 28 -12.08 0.03 4.45
CA TRP A 28 -12.65 1.11 5.24
C TRP A 28 -14.18 1.04 5.30
N GLU A 29 -14.84 0.93 4.15
CA GLU A 29 -16.29 0.81 4.04
C GLU A 29 -16.80 -0.41 4.83
N LYS A 30 -16.06 -1.53 4.77
CA LYS A 30 -16.39 -2.75 5.52
C LYS A 30 -16.21 -2.59 7.04
N GLY A 31 -15.23 -1.80 7.48
CA GLY A 31 -14.95 -1.59 8.91
C GLY A 31 -15.84 -0.53 9.57
N THR A 32 -16.11 0.56 8.85
CA THR A 32 -16.78 1.76 9.41
C THR A 32 -18.21 1.98 8.90
N GLY A 33 -18.61 1.25 7.85
CA GLY A 33 -19.92 1.38 7.22
C GLY A 33 -20.11 2.66 6.38
N HIS A 34 -19.09 3.53 6.30
CA HIS A 34 -19.13 4.80 5.60
C HIS A 34 -17.93 4.97 4.67
N LYS A 35 -18.02 5.89 3.71
CA LYS A 35 -16.90 6.18 2.80
C LYS A 35 -15.75 6.83 3.59
N PRO A 36 -14.49 6.55 3.25
CA PRO A 36 -13.34 7.16 3.91
C PRO A 36 -13.34 8.68 3.77
N PRO A 37 -12.93 9.43 4.81
CA PRO A 37 -12.79 10.88 4.76
C PRO A 37 -11.60 11.22 3.85
N LYS A 38 -11.86 11.29 2.55
CA LYS A 38 -10.84 11.61 1.53
C LYS A 38 -10.60 13.10 1.35
N ASP A 39 -11.47 13.93 1.94
CA ASP A 39 -11.36 15.37 1.83
C ASP A 39 -10.71 15.93 3.12
N PRO A 40 -9.42 16.28 3.08
CA PRO A 40 -8.72 16.82 4.24
C PRO A 40 -9.17 18.25 4.59
N THR A 41 -9.96 18.90 3.72
CA THR A 41 -10.47 20.27 3.92
C THR A 41 -11.93 20.29 4.37
N ASN A 42 -12.62 19.16 4.27
CA ASN A 42 -13.99 19.04 4.75
C ASN A 42 -14.00 18.97 6.28
N LEU A 43 -14.18 20.13 6.92
CA LEU A 43 -14.30 20.27 8.37
C LEU A 43 -15.56 19.59 8.94
N GLU A 44 -16.52 19.16 8.10
CA GLU A 44 -17.65 18.32 8.52
C GLU A 44 -17.25 16.85 8.73
N ALA A 45 -16.11 16.41 8.19
CA ALA A 45 -15.51 15.16 8.62
C ALA A 45 -15.06 15.36 10.07
N SER A 46 -15.85 14.81 10.99
CA SER A 46 -15.61 14.85 12.42
C SER A 46 -14.13 14.59 12.71
N LEU A 47 -13.47 15.44 13.51
CA LEU A 47 -12.07 15.24 13.91
C LEU A 47 -11.80 13.80 14.38
N ARG A 48 -12.81 13.16 15.00
CA ARG A 48 -12.79 11.76 15.39
C ARG A 48 -12.60 10.82 14.18
N ASP A 49 -13.37 10.99 13.13
CA ASP A 49 -13.34 10.11 11.95
C ASP A 49 -12.03 10.27 11.19
N THR A 50 -11.51 11.50 11.10
CA THR A 50 -10.17 11.77 10.53
C THR A 50 -9.06 11.14 11.36
N LEU A 51 -9.13 11.21 12.69
CA LEU A 51 -8.16 10.57 13.59
C LEU A 51 -8.21 9.04 13.50
N VAL A 52 -9.42 8.46 13.48
CA VAL A 52 -9.59 7.01 13.31
C VAL A 52 -9.09 6.58 11.93
N PHE A 53 -9.32 7.38 10.88
CA PHE A 53 -8.78 7.12 9.55
C PHE A 53 -7.27 7.13 9.52
N ALA A 54 -6.65 8.15 10.10
CA ALA A 54 -5.19 8.24 10.19
C ALA A 54 -4.59 7.05 10.95
N LEU A 55 -5.21 6.62 12.05
CA LEU A 55 -4.77 5.46 12.84
C LEU A 55 -4.86 4.16 12.04
N VAL A 56 -5.98 3.90 11.39
CA VAL A 56 -6.18 2.70 10.57
C VAL A 56 -5.26 2.72 9.35
N ALA A 57 -5.15 3.84 8.65
CA ALA A 57 -4.25 3.99 7.51
C ALA A 57 -2.80 3.73 7.91
N SER A 58 -2.37 4.24 9.07
CA SER A 58 -1.04 3.98 9.64
C SER A 58 -0.85 2.50 9.96
N GLY A 59 -1.86 1.85 10.56
CA GLY A 59 -1.83 0.42 10.84
C GLY A 59 -1.72 -0.44 9.57
N VAL A 60 -2.51 -0.11 8.54
CA VAL A 60 -2.45 -0.78 7.23
C VAL A 60 -1.06 -0.58 6.59
N GLY A 61 -0.53 0.64 6.63
CA GLY A 61 0.81 0.95 6.12
C GLY A 61 1.89 0.12 6.81
N ALA A 62 1.83 0.02 8.14
CA ALA A 62 2.77 -0.80 8.92
C ALA A 62 2.68 -2.29 8.56
N VAL A 63 1.47 -2.83 8.41
CA VAL A 63 1.26 -4.23 7.98
C VAL A 63 1.87 -4.46 6.60
N VAL A 64 1.58 -3.60 5.63
CA VAL A 64 2.15 -3.69 4.27
C VAL A 64 3.67 -3.62 4.32
N GLN A 65 4.25 -2.73 5.14
CA GLN A 65 5.69 -2.62 5.30
C GLN A 65 6.31 -3.90 5.86
N VAL A 66 5.74 -4.46 6.93
CA VAL A 66 6.22 -5.72 7.53
C VAL A 66 6.13 -6.87 6.55
N PHE A 67 5.02 -7.00 5.82
CA PHE A 67 4.86 -8.03 4.80
C PHE A 67 5.89 -7.86 3.69
N THR A 68 6.02 -6.65 3.14
CA THR A 68 7.01 -6.33 2.11
C THR A 68 8.41 -6.70 2.57
N GLN A 69 8.82 -6.27 3.77
CA GLN A 69 10.13 -6.61 4.32
C GLN A 69 10.32 -8.12 4.46
N ARG A 70 9.33 -8.84 5.02
CA ARG A 70 9.41 -10.31 5.17
C ARG A 70 9.51 -11.03 3.83
N TYR A 71 8.73 -10.63 2.83
CA TYR A 71 8.77 -11.24 1.51
C TYR A 71 10.07 -10.93 0.77
N THR A 72 10.54 -9.68 0.84
CA THR A 72 11.84 -9.27 0.29
C THR A 72 12.97 -10.07 0.93
N GLN A 73 13.00 -10.19 2.26
CA GLN A 73 14.01 -11.00 2.94
C GLN A 73 13.92 -12.48 2.56
N LYS A 74 12.71 -13.05 2.39
CA LYS A 74 12.54 -14.43 1.88
C LYS A 74 13.04 -14.60 0.44
N ALA A 75 12.76 -13.63 -0.43
CA ALA A 75 13.20 -13.65 -1.81
C ALA A 75 14.73 -13.53 -1.88
N ILE A 76 15.32 -12.57 -1.18
CA ILE A 76 16.77 -12.40 -1.06
C ILE A 76 17.40 -13.67 -0.48
N ALA A 77 16.84 -14.24 0.60
CA ALA A 77 17.35 -15.49 1.17
C ALA A 77 17.28 -16.65 0.16
N ARG A 78 16.26 -16.70 -0.71
CA ARG A 78 16.15 -17.71 -1.78
C ARG A 78 17.16 -17.47 -2.92
N PHE A 79 17.46 -16.22 -3.24
CA PHE A 79 18.51 -15.86 -4.18
C PHE A 79 19.91 -16.14 -3.61
N ASN A 80 20.17 -15.80 -2.35
CA ASN A 80 21.45 -16.09 -1.67
C ASN A 80 21.68 -17.59 -1.43
N ASN A 81 20.63 -18.40 -1.30
CA ASN A 81 20.74 -19.87 -1.23
C ASN A 81 20.80 -20.55 -2.60
N SER A 82 20.80 -19.79 -3.70
CA SER A 82 21.24 -20.29 -5.01
C SER A 82 22.70 -19.88 -5.16
N PRO A 83 23.66 -20.71 -4.68
CA PRO A 83 25.06 -20.47 -4.95
C PRO A 83 25.21 -20.36 -6.46
N GLU A 84 25.94 -19.32 -6.85
CA GLU A 84 26.62 -19.16 -8.12
C GLU A 84 27.02 -20.53 -8.72
N LYS A 85 26.15 -21.04 -9.56
CA LYS A 85 26.46 -21.95 -10.66
C LYS A 85 25.70 -21.41 -11.86
N VAL A 86 26.26 -20.37 -12.48
CA VAL A 86 26.71 -20.29 -13.88
C VAL A 86 27.14 -18.86 -14.23
#